data_AF-A0A7S9NG86-F1
#
_entry.id   AF-A0A7S9NG86-F1
#
_cell.length_a   1.000
_cell.length_b   1.000
_cell.length_c   1.000
_cell.angle_alpha   90.00
_cell.angle_beta   90.00
_cell.angle_gamma   90.00
#
_symmetry.space_group_name_H-M   'P 1'
#
loop_
_entity.id
_entity.type
_entity.pdbx_description
1 polymer ?
#
loop_
_entity_poly.entity_id
_entity_poly.type
_entity_poly.pdbx_seq_one_letter_code
_entity_poly.pdbx_strand_id
1 'polypeptide(L)'
;MPDIVYDKAKWHWGAKDAPTDIPHENGATHIAFFFRWCMEHKFYSKEFAADFADDIAQMDENFNYRQYLFDAMDGVLGSAELNTAGKAFAKAYYTTDRTKFAKIYGWYLQDYTDFVSKKFGEKYFDNAYFYIENSQENYALIKAIIDHRYEEFLTMKRVKQA
;
A
#
# COMPACT_ATOMS: atom_id res chain seq x y z
N MET A 1 19.43 8.75 -7.44
CA MET A 1 19.08 8.59 -6.01
C MET A 1 19.06 7.10 -5.74
N PRO A 2 19.53 6.62 -4.59
CA PRO A 2 19.42 5.20 -4.25
C PRO A 2 17.94 4.80 -4.19
N ASP A 3 17.66 3.53 -4.48
CA ASP A 3 16.32 2.98 -4.35
C ASP A 3 15.85 3.05 -2.89
N ILE A 4 14.63 3.55 -2.72
CA ILE A 4 13.99 3.72 -1.42
C ILE A 4 13.10 2.50 -1.21
N VAL A 5 13.25 1.83 -0.06
CA VAL A 5 12.24 0.86 0.37
C VAL A 5 11.14 1.59 1.13
N TYR A 6 9.90 1.48 0.65
CA TYR A 6 8.73 2.05 1.30
C TYR A 6 8.22 1.14 2.41
N ASP A 7 8.15 -0.17 2.18
CA ASP A 7 7.70 -1.13 3.17
C ASP A 7 8.31 -2.52 2.96
N LYS A 8 8.33 -3.33 4.02
CA LYS A 8 8.67 -4.75 3.94
C LYS A 8 7.73 -5.55 4.84
N ALA A 9 7.15 -6.61 4.32
CA ALA A 9 6.34 -7.56 5.08
C ALA A 9 7.05 -8.02 6.38
N LYS A 10 8.37 -8.26 6.31
CA LYS A 10 9.19 -8.67 7.45
C LYS A 10 9.31 -7.66 8.57
N TRP A 11 9.07 -6.37 8.31
CA TRP A 11 9.01 -5.36 9.36
C TRP A 11 7.76 -5.53 10.23
N HIS A 12 6.72 -6.17 9.70
CA HIS A 12 5.45 -6.37 10.38
C HIS A 12 5.39 -7.73 11.07
N TRP A 13 5.58 -8.84 10.35
CA TRP A 13 5.51 -10.17 10.98
C TRP A 13 6.72 -10.48 11.89
N GLY A 14 7.84 -9.77 11.72
CA GLY A 14 8.98 -9.83 12.62
C GLY A 14 8.89 -8.89 13.83
N ALA A 15 7.81 -8.11 13.96
CA ALA A 15 7.63 -7.20 15.07
C ALA A 15 7.38 -7.96 16.38
N LYS A 16 7.81 -7.38 17.50
CA LYS A 16 7.65 -7.97 18.83
C LYS A 16 6.18 -8.29 19.16
N ASP A 17 5.29 -7.42 18.72
CA ASP A 17 3.86 -7.50 19.00
C ASP A 17 3.08 -8.15 17.83
N ALA A 18 3.77 -8.76 16.86
CA ALA A 18 3.11 -9.47 15.77
C ALA A 18 2.31 -10.68 16.33
N PRO A 19 1.06 -10.89 15.89
CA PRO A 19 0.28 -12.05 16.29
C PRO A 19 0.93 -13.35 15.79
N THR A 20 0.79 -14.42 16.58
CA THR A 20 1.38 -15.76 16.28
C THR A 20 0.32 -16.80 15.94
N ASP A 21 -0.95 -16.45 16.05
CA ASP A 21 -2.14 -17.25 15.79
C ASP A 21 -2.66 -17.13 14.36
N ILE A 22 -2.01 -16.30 13.52
CA ILE A 22 -2.36 -16.09 12.11
C ILE A 22 -1.12 -16.22 11.20
N PRO A 23 -1.30 -16.46 9.89
CA PRO A 23 -0.18 -16.56 8.95
C PRO A 23 0.62 -15.24 8.85
N HIS A 24 1.94 -15.34 8.69
CA HIS A 24 2.83 -14.18 8.60
C HIS A 24 2.52 -13.27 7.41
N GLU A 25 1.92 -13.83 6.35
CA GLU A 25 1.48 -13.13 5.15
C GLU A 25 0.49 -12.01 5.46
N ASN A 26 -0.25 -12.11 6.56
CA ASN A 26 -1.17 -11.05 7.00
C ASN A 26 -0.46 -9.73 7.32
N GLY A 27 0.83 -9.75 7.69
CA GLY A 27 1.64 -8.55 7.85
C GLY A 27 1.93 -7.82 6.53
N ALA A 28 1.55 -8.38 5.38
CA ALA A 28 1.70 -7.76 4.07
C ALA A 28 0.37 -7.29 3.45
N THR A 29 -0.78 -7.51 4.09
CA THR A 29 -2.09 -7.24 3.49
C THR A 29 -2.26 -5.77 3.07
N HIS A 30 -1.87 -4.82 3.93
CA HIS A 30 -1.92 -3.39 3.58
C HIS A 30 -0.96 -3.03 2.45
N ILE A 31 0.25 -3.61 2.43
CA ILE A 31 1.23 -3.40 1.35
C ILE A 31 0.63 -3.86 0.03
N ALA A 32 0.01 -5.05 0.03
CA ALA A 32 -0.62 -5.64 -1.14
C ALA A 32 -1.77 -4.79 -1.66
N PHE A 33 -2.60 -4.20 -0.79
CA PHE A 33 -3.67 -3.30 -1.22
C PHE A 33 -3.13 -2.04 -1.90
N PHE A 34 -2.11 -1.40 -1.33
CA PHE A 34 -1.51 -0.22 -1.97
C PHE A 34 -0.79 -0.57 -3.28
N PHE A 35 -0.08 -1.71 -3.31
CA PHE A 35 0.58 -2.20 -4.51
C PHE A 35 -0.42 -2.49 -5.64
N ARG A 36 -1.50 -3.22 -5.33
CA ARG A 36 -2.61 -3.46 -6.27
C ARG A 36 -3.16 -2.16 -6.83
N TRP A 37 -3.44 -1.19 -5.96
CA TRP A 37 -3.92 0.13 -6.38
C TRP A 37 -2.96 0.82 -7.36
N CYS A 38 -1.65 0.72 -7.11
CA CYS A 38 -0.63 1.23 -8.01
C CYS A 38 -0.64 0.51 -9.37
N MET A 39 -0.84 -0.81 -9.40
CA MET A 39 -0.91 -1.58 -10.64
C MET A 39 -2.14 -1.21 -11.47
N GLU A 40 -3.30 -1.07 -10.85
CA GLU A 40 -4.54 -0.62 -11.50
C GLU A 40 -4.39 0.79 -12.13
N HIS A 41 -3.57 1.66 -11.52
CA HIS A 41 -3.25 3.00 -12.02
C HIS A 41 -2.07 3.05 -13.00
N LYS A 42 -1.52 1.89 -13.38
CA LYS A 42 -0.33 1.76 -14.24
C LYS A 42 0.87 2.56 -13.72
N PHE A 43 1.04 2.54 -12.40
CA PHE A 43 2.16 3.21 -11.72
C PHE A 43 3.44 2.38 -11.67
N TYR A 44 3.46 1.19 -12.29
CA TYR A 44 4.67 0.39 -12.43
C TYR A 44 5.74 1.11 -13.28
N SER A 45 7.01 0.88 -12.95
CA SER A 45 8.17 1.38 -13.69
C SER A 45 8.34 0.66 -15.04
N LYS A 46 9.22 1.19 -15.90
CA LYS A 46 9.50 0.54 -17.20
C LYS A 46 10.28 -0.75 -17.00
N GLU A 47 11.17 -0.73 -16.01
CA GLU A 47 12.02 -1.86 -15.61
C GLU A 47 11.14 -2.98 -15.06
N PHE A 48 10.23 -2.66 -14.12
CA PHE A 48 9.26 -3.62 -13.61
C PHE A 48 8.36 -4.18 -14.72
N ALA A 49 7.89 -3.34 -15.65
CA ALA A 49 7.10 -3.80 -16.79
C ALA A 49 7.88 -4.68 -17.77
N ALA A 50 9.19 -4.49 -17.90
CA ALA A 50 10.04 -5.31 -18.76
C ALA A 50 10.31 -6.68 -18.13
N ASP A 51 10.55 -6.71 -16.82
CA ASP A 51 10.88 -7.93 -16.09
C ASP A 51 9.64 -8.81 -15.79
N PHE A 52 8.47 -8.20 -15.61
CA PHE A 52 7.23 -8.86 -15.15
C PHE A 52 6.04 -8.67 -16.11
N ALA A 53 6.30 -8.56 -17.42
CA ALA A 53 5.27 -8.28 -18.42
C ALA A 53 4.11 -9.29 -18.40
N ASP A 54 4.43 -10.59 -18.33
CA ASP A 54 3.46 -11.68 -18.35
C ASP A 54 2.63 -11.73 -17.06
N ASP A 55 3.22 -11.37 -15.93
CA ASP A 55 2.53 -11.29 -14.64
C ASP A 55 1.56 -10.10 -14.62
N ILE A 56 2.00 -8.93 -15.09
CA ILE A 56 1.15 -7.73 -15.18
C ILE A 56 -0.07 -7.98 -16.07
N ALA A 57 0.08 -8.76 -17.15
CA ALA A 57 -1.05 -9.11 -18.02
C ALA A 57 -2.13 -9.94 -17.31
N GLN A 58 -1.78 -10.62 -16.22
CA GLN A 58 -2.67 -11.44 -15.39
C GLN A 58 -3.18 -10.70 -14.14
N MET A 59 -2.67 -9.50 -13.85
CA MET A 59 -3.06 -8.69 -12.69
C MET A 59 -4.45 -8.08 -12.90
N ASP A 60 -5.47 -8.89 -12.64
CA ASP A 60 -6.88 -8.50 -12.62
C ASP A 60 -7.40 -8.40 -11.18
N GLU A 61 -8.74 -8.39 -11.01
CA GLU A 61 -9.35 -8.40 -9.68
C GLU A 61 -9.12 -9.72 -8.93
N ASN A 62 -8.99 -10.86 -9.60
CA ASN A 62 -8.83 -12.18 -8.97
C ASN A 62 -7.37 -12.51 -8.63
N PHE A 63 -6.43 -11.71 -9.15
CA PHE A 63 -5.01 -11.88 -8.90
C PHE A 63 -4.65 -11.75 -7.41
N ASN A 64 -3.79 -12.64 -6.92
CA ASN A 64 -3.36 -12.63 -5.52
C ASN A 64 -2.12 -11.75 -5.32
N TYR A 65 -2.33 -10.44 -5.27
CA TYR A 65 -1.26 -9.44 -5.08
C TYR A 65 -0.43 -9.65 -3.82
N ARG A 66 -1.04 -10.16 -2.74
CA ARG A 66 -0.33 -10.41 -1.48
C ARG A 66 0.66 -11.55 -1.64
N GLN A 67 0.25 -12.65 -2.28
CA GLN A 67 1.15 -13.77 -2.56
C GLN A 67 2.26 -13.34 -3.53
N TYR A 68 1.90 -12.60 -4.58
CA TYR A 68 2.88 -12.07 -5.55
C TYR A 68 3.95 -11.20 -4.89
N LEU A 69 3.58 -10.39 -3.89
CA LEU A 69 4.54 -9.59 -3.14
C LEU A 69 5.62 -10.48 -2.49
N PHE A 70 5.27 -11.65 -1.97
CA PHE A 70 6.26 -12.57 -1.39
C PHE A 70 7.05 -13.31 -2.46
N ASP A 71 6.37 -13.86 -3.47
CA ASP A 71 6.99 -14.77 -4.43
C ASP A 71 7.90 -14.06 -5.43
N ALA A 72 7.52 -12.86 -5.87
CA ALA A 72 8.21 -12.12 -6.92
C ALA A 72 8.94 -10.86 -6.43
N MET A 73 8.56 -10.33 -5.25
CA MET A 73 9.06 -9.04 -4.76
C MET A 73 9.75 -9.13 -3.38
N ASP A 74 10.07 -10.33 -2.90
CA ASP A 74 10.71 -10.58 -1.60
C ASP A 74 9.96 -9.96 -0.38
N GLY A 75 8.66 -9.74 -0.51
CA GLY A 75 7.83 -9.04 0.47
C GLY A 75 8.11 -7.54 0.56
N VAL A 76 8.76 -6.93 -0.44
CA VAL A 76 9.23 -5.54 -0.43
C VAL A 76 8.44 -4.69 -1.42
N LEU A 77 7.94 -3.54 -0.93
CA LEU A 77 7.48 -2.46 -1.80
C LEU A 77 8.57 -1.38 -1.81
N GLY A 78 9.21 -1.18 -2.95
CA GLY A 78 10.25 -0.19 -3.14
C GLY A 78 9.87 0.90 -4.13
N SER A 79 10.82 1.79 -4.37
CA SER A 79 10.71 2.79 -5.42
C SER A 79 11.03 2.20 -6.79
N ALA A 80 11.82 1.14 -6.90
CA ALA A 80 12.25 0.59 -8.20
C ALA A 80 11.05 0.10 -9.03
N GLU A 81 10.01 -0.37 -8.34
CA GLU A 81 8.78 -0.92 -8.91
C GLU A 81 7.87 0.15 -9.47
N LEU A 82 8.04 1.42 -9.07
CA LEU A 82 7.14 2.52 -9.45
C LEU A 82 7.77 3.49 -10.45
N ASN A 83 6.95 3.99 -11.37
CA ASN A 83 7.33 5.11 -12.24
C ASN A 83 7.33 6.44 -11.47
N THR A 84 7.67 7.53 -12.16
CA THR A 84 7.78 8.87 -11.56
C THR A 84 6.50 9.34 -10.87
N ALA A 85 5.32 9.04 -11.43
CA ALA A 85 4.04 9.43 -10.83
C ALA A 85 3.75 8.63 -9.56
N GLY A 86 3.92 7.30 -9.62
CA GLY A 86 3.78 6.41 -8.47
C GLY A 86 4.73 6.77 -7.34
N LYS A 87 6.02 6.97 -7.65
CA LYS A 87 7.05 7.44 -6.69
C LYS A 87 6.64 8.73 -6.00
N ALA A 88 6.09 9.69 -6.76
CA ALA A 88 5.70 10.98 -6.21
C ALA A 88 4.54 10.86 -5.22
N PHE A 89 3.54 10.02 -5.53
CA PHE A 89 2.41 9.79 -4.65
C PHE A 89 2.79 8.94 -3.43
N ALA A 90 3.49 7.81 -3.63
CA ALA A 90 3.99 6.97 -2.53
C ALA A 90 4.87 7.78 -1.55
N LYS A 91 5.76 8.64 -2.07
CA LYS A 91 6.55 9.54 -1.23
C LYS A 91 5.68 10.50 -0.42
N ALA A 92 4.60 11.03 -0.98
CA ALA A 92 3.75 12.00 -0.30
C ALA A 92 2.83 11.35 0.75
N TYR A 93 2.27 10.18 0.42
CA TYR A 93 1.17 9.57 1.15
C TYR A 93 1.54 8.27 1.86
N TYR A 94 2.36 7.39 1.27
CA TYR A 94 2.65 6.08 1.84
C TYR A 94 3.64 6.15 3.02
N THR A 95 4.73 6.91 2.85
CA THR A 95 5.96 6.68 3.64
C THR A 95 6.01 7.23 5.06
N THR A 96 5.47 8.43 5.33
CA THR A 96 5.62 9.09 6.63
C THR A 96 4.65 10.25 6.81
N ASP A 97 4.30 10.50 8.07
CA ASP A 97 3.62 11.69 8.59
C ASP A 97 4.36 13.02 8.36
N ARG A 98 5.64 12.98 7.95
CA ARG A 98 6.50 14.18 7.88
C ARG A 98 6.30 15.02 6.62
N THR A 99 5.60 14.51 5.60
CA THR A 99 5.43 15.27 4.36
C THR A 99 4.42 16.40 4.52
N LYS A 100 4.53 17.46 3.70
CA LYS A 100 3.53 18.53 3.70
C LYS A 100 2.12 18.01 3.37
N PHE A 101 2.03 16.97 2.54
CA PHE A 101 0.76 16.33 2.20
C PHE A 101 0.21 15.59 3.42
N ALA A 102 1.03 14.73 4.03
CA ALA A 102 0.64 13.93 5.18
C ALA A 102 0.23 14.74 6.40
N LYS A 103 0.83 15.92 6.60
CA LYS A 103 0.44 16.84 7.68
C LYS A 103 -0.93 17.50 7.49
N ILE A 104 -1.41 17.61 6.26
CA ILE A 104 -2.70 18.25 5.95
C ILE A 104 -3.79 17.19 5.86
N TYR A 105 -3.50 16.09 5.17
CA TYR A 105 -4.50 15.10 4.78
C TYR A 105 -4.38 13.80 5.60
N GLY A 106 -3.18 13.37 5.92
CA GLY A 106 -2.89 12.07 6.54
C GLY A 106 -1.96 11.22 5.68
N TRP A 107 -1.51 10.09 6.21
CA TRP A 107 -0.67 9.12 5.50
C TRP A 107 -1.29 7.71 5.51
N TYR A 108 -0.80 6.84 4.64
CA TYR A 108 -1.43 5.55 4.34
C TYR A 108 -1.65 4.68 5.58
N LEU A 109 -0.63 4.54 6.43
CA LEU A 109 -0.73 3.71 7.64
C LEU A 109 -1.76 4.27 8.64
N GLN A 110 -1.90 5.60 8.72
CA GLN A 110 -2.94 6.23 9.54
C GLN A 110 -4.32 5.90 8.97
N ASP A 111 -4.55 6.15 7.67
CA ASP A 111 -5.83 5.88 7.02
C ASP A 111 -6.24 4.39 7.10
N TYR A 112 -5.27 3.48 6.95
CA TYR A 112 -5.51 2.06 7.12
C TYR A 112 -5.84 1.70 8.58
N THR A 113 -5.15 2.28 9.57
CA THR A 113 -5.45 2.06 10.99
C THR A 113 -6.81 2.61 11.39
N ASP A 114 -7.21 3.76 10.84
CA ASP A 114 -8.55 4.33 11.02
C ASP A 114 -9.62 3.44 10.39
N PHE A 115 -9.35 2.88 9.21
CA PHE A 115 -10.22 1.88 8.57
C PHE A 115 -10.40 0.64 9.46
N VAL A 116 -9.30 0.06 9.96
CA VAL A 116 -9.32 -1.09 10.88
C VAL A 116 -10.15 -0.77 12.12
N SER A 117 -9.88 0.39 12.75
CA SER A 117 -10.60 0.83 13.95
C SER A 117 -12.10 0.93 13.72
N LYS A 118 -12.52 1.52 12.60
CA LYS A 118 -13.94 1.60 12.21
C LYS A 118 -14.55 0.23 11.92
N LYS A 119 -13.81 -0.66 11.26
CA LYS A 119 -14.29 -2.00 10.89
C LYS A 119 -14.55 -2.88 12.11
N PHE A 120 -13.67 -2.83 13.11
CA PHE A 120 -13.84 -3.61 14.35
C PHE A 120 -14.73 -2.92 15.39
N GLY A 121 -14.83 -1.59 15.39
CA GLY A 121 -15.71 -0.83 16.29
C GLY A 121 -15.42 -1.15 17.76
N GLU A 122 -16.47 -1.53 18.51
CA GLU A 122 -16.33 -1.94 19.92
C GLU A 122 -15.49 -3.21 20.13
N LYS A 123 -15.28 -4.01 19.06
CA LYS A 123 -14.43 -5.21 19.09
C LYS A 123 -12.98 -4.90 18.71
N TYR A 124 -12.59 -3.63 18.59
CA TYR A 124 -11.21 -3.27 18.29
C TYR A 124 -10.27 -3.73 19.41
N PHE A 125 -9.06 -4.14 19.02
CA PHE A 125 -8.04 -4.64 19.93
C PHE A 125 -6.64 -4.31 19.39
N ASP A 126 -5.65 -4.40 20.26
CA ASP A 126 -4.26 -4.22 19.89
C ASP A 126 -3.88 -5.24 18.81
N ASN A 127 -3.25 -4.78 17.72
CA ASN A 127 -2.91 -5.58 16.54
C ASN A 127 -4.08 -6.02 15.63
N ALA A 128 -5.30 -5.49 15.80
CA ALA A 128 -6.42 -5.74 14.89
C ALA A 128 -6.10 -5.49 13.39
N TYR A 129 -5.11 -4.62 13.15
CA TYR A 129 -4.51 -4.34 11.86
C TYR A 129 -4.13 -5.59 11.05
N PHE A 130 -3.57 -6.60 11.71
CA PHE A 130 -3.12 -7.84 11.07
C PHE A 130 -4.28 -8.79 10.73
N TYR A 131 -5.47 -8.56 11.28
CA TYR A 131 -6.64 -9.42 11.09
C TYR A 131 -7.55 -8.95 9.95
N ILE A 132 -7.12 -7.94 9.18
CA ILE A 132 -7.81 -7.58 7.95
C ILE A 132 -7.57 -8.67 6.91
N GLU A 133 -8.66 -9.28 6.46
CA GLU A 133 -8.66 -10.28 5.40
C GLU A 133 -8.18 -9.68 4.07
N ASN A 134 -7.33 -10.42 3.36
CA ASN A 134 -6.93 -10.11 1.99
C ASN A 134 -8.09 -10.45 1.02
N SER A 135 -9.11 -9.60 1.02
CA SER A 135 -10.36 -9.79 0.27
C SER A 135 -10.65 -8.61 -0.67
N GLN A 136 -11.50 -8.84 -1.67
CA GLN A 136 -11.96 -7.80 -2.60
C GLN A 136 -12.72 -6.69 -1.88
N GLU A 137 -13.54 -7.05 -0.90
CA GLU A 137 -14.38 -6.11 -0.16
C GLU A 137 -13.53 -5.15 0.67
N ASN A 138 -12.52 -5.66 1.37
CA ASN A 138 -11.58 -4.81 2.12
C ASN A 138 -10.72 -3.97 1.17
N TYR A 139 -10.26 -4.56 0.06
CA TYR A 139 -9.53 -3.81 -0.95
C TYR A 139 -10.38 -2.67 -1.52
N ALA A 140 -11.65 -2.88 -1.87
CA ALA A 140 -12.51 -1.85 -2.42
C ALA A 140 -12.69 -0.65 -1.47
N LEU A 141 -12.82 -0.91 -0.17
CA LEU A 141 -12.92 0.14 0.85
C LEU A 141 -11.60 0.93 0.99
N ILE A 142 -10.46 0.23 1.03
CA ILE A 142 -9.14 0.87 1.07
C ILE A 142 -8.85 1.64 -0.22
N LYS A 143 -9.21 1.08 -1.38
CA LYS A 143 -9.09 1.72 -2.69
C LYS A 143 -9.82 3.05 -2.72
N ALA A 144 -11.06 3.12 -2.22
CA ALA A 144 -11.81 4.38 -2.17
C ALA A 144 -11.10 5.45 -1.34
N ILE A 145 -10.44 5.05 -0.23
CA ILE A 145 -9.63 5.97 0.57
C ILE A 145 -8.40 6.43 -0.22
N ILE A 146 -7.66 5.51 -0.85
CA ILE A 146 -6.46 5.85 -1.65
C ILE A 146 -6.84 6.75 -2.84
N ASP A 147 -7.95 6.47 -3.53
CA ASP A 147 -8.48 7.28 -4.63
C ASP A 147 -8.71 8.73 -4.16
N HIS A 148 -9.40 8.91 -3.02
CA HIS A 148 -9.64 10.23 -2.46
C HIS A 148 -8.34 10.99 -2.11
N ARG A 149 -7.38 10.30 -1.47
CA ARG A 149 -6.06 10.89 -1.17
C ARG A 149 -5.28 11.24 -2.42
N TYR A 150 -5.43 10.46 -3.49
CA TYR A 150 -4.79 10.75 -4.77
C TYR A 150 -5.38 12.01 -5.42
N GLU A 151 -6.70 12.22 -5.34
CA GLU A 151 -7.34 13.46 -5.79
C GLU A 151 -6.85 14.69 -5.01
N GLU A 152 -6.74 14.59 -3.68
CA GLU A 152 -6.17 15.63 -2.81
C GLU A 152 -4.72 15.94 -3.22
N PHE A 153 -3.93 14.90 -3.51
CA PHE A 153 -2.55 15.03 -3.94
C PHE A 153 -2.42 15.76 -5.28
N LEU A 154 -3.26 15.41 -6.25
CA LEU A 154 -3.31 16.09 -7.55
C LEU A 154 -3.72 17.55 -7.41
N THR A 155 -4.72 17.84 -6.56
CA THR A 155 -5.18 19.20 -6.28
C THR A 155 -4.07 20.05 -5.65
N MET A 156 -3.38 19.51 -4.63
CA MET A 156 -2.26 20.18 -3.99
C MET A 156 -1.11 20.49 -4.97
N LYS A 157 -0.84 19.58 -5.92
CA LYS A 157 0.18 19.81 -6.96
C LYS A 157 -0.21 20.93 -7.92
N ARG A 158 -1.48 21.02 -8.32
CA ARG A 158 -1.97 22.10 -9.20
C ARG A 158 -1.86 23.46 -8.53
N VAL A 159 -2.24 23.58 -7.26
CA VAL A 159 -2.13 24.84 -6.50
C VAL A 159 -0.68 25.32 -6.36
N LYS A 160 0.30 24.41 -6.28
CA LYS A 160 1.73 24.77 -6.23
C LYS A 160 2.32 25.22 -7.58
N GLN A 161 1.64 24.95 -8.68
CA GLN A 161 2.10 25.27 -10.04
C GLN A 161 1.42 26.52 -10.61
N ALA A 162 0.33 26.98 -9.97
CA ALA A 162 -0.32 28.25 -10.24
C ALA A 162 0.37 29.39 -9.47
#